data_AF-A0A379ACG6-F1
#
_entry.id   AF-A0A379ACG6-F1
#
_cell.length_a   1.000
_cell.length_b   1.000
_cell.length_c   1.000
_cell.angle_alpha   90.00
_cell.angle_beta   90.00
_cell.angle_gamma   90.00
#
_symmetry.space_group_name_H-M   'P 1'
#
loop_
_entity.id
_entity.type
_entity.pdbx_description
1 polymer ?
#
loop_
_entity_poly.entity_id
_entity_poly.type
_entity_poly.pdbx_seq_one_letter_code
_entity_poly.pdbx_strand_id
1 'polypeptide(L)'
;MMRRFARIWRWTVKTSAQHSDASLKRLNTDYLDLYQLHWPQRQTNYFGKLGYQYSETTAQVTLLETLEALTEQVRAGKIRYIGVSNETAWGRDALSAAGGEA
;
A
#
# COMPACT_ATOMS: atom_id res chain seq x y z
N MET A 1 5.97 -8.04 -23.21
CA MET A 1 6.36 -7.96 -21.79
C MET A 1 5.10 -8.07 -20.94
N MET A 2 4.94 -9.12 -20.12
CA MET A 2 3.75 -9.30 -19.28
C MET A 2 3.82 -8.42 -18.04
N ARG A 3 2.85 -7.52 -17.85
CA ARG A 3 2.74 -6.68 -16.66
C ARG A 3 2.19 -7.54 -15.50
N ARG A 4 2.91 -7.64 -14.38
CA ARG A 4 2.48 -8.45 -13.22
C ARG A 4 2.04 -7.55 -12.07
N PHE A 5 0.78 -7.73 -11.65
CA PHE A 5 0.13 -6.90 -10.64
C PHE A 5 -0.27 -7.73 -9.42
N ALA A 6 -0.05 -7.18 -8.23
CA ALA A 6 -0.62 -7.70 -7.00
C ALA A 6 -1.38 -6.60 -6.23
N ARG A 7 -2.41 -7.03 -5.49
CA ARG A 7 -3.25 -6.15 -4.66
C ARG A 7 -3.48 -6.85 -3.32
N ILE A 8 -3.39 -6.12 -2.21
CA ILE A 8 -3.36 -6.69 -0.86
C ILE A 8 -4.53 -6.25 0.02
N TRP A 9 -5.17 -7.18 0.72
CA TRP A 9 -6.38 -6.90 1.52
C TRP A 9 -6.10 -6.18 2.85
N ARG A 10 -5.24 -6.69 3.73
CA ARG A 10 -4.99 -6.06 5.04
C ARG A 10 -3.51 -6.15 5.40
N TRP A 11 -2.97 -5.11 6.04
CA TRP A 11 -1.53 -4.94 6.18
C TRP A 11 -1.12 -4.54 7.59
N THR A 12 0.04 -5.02 8.03
CA THR A 12 0.79 -4.51 9.18
C THR A 12 2.28 -4.48 8.79
N VAL A 13 3.07 -3.57 9.38
CA VAL A 13 4.53 -3.47 9.11
C VAL A 13 5.21 -4.84 9.24
N LYS A 14 4.79 -5.63 10.23
CA LYS A 14 5.33 -6.95 10.54
C LYS A 14 5.04 -8.03 9.48
N THR A 15 4.00 -7.86 8.66
CA THR A 15 3.55 -8.89 7.70
C THR A 15 3.85 -8.53 6.24
N SER A 16 4.45 -7.37 5.98
CA SER A 16 4.70 -6.81 4.65
C SER A 16 5.51 -7.73 3.72
N ALA A 17 6.62 -8.25 4.24
CA ALA A 17 7.49 -9.19 3.52
C ALA A 17 6.79 -10.51 3.24
N GLN A 18 6.10 -11.08 4.24
CA GLN A 18 5.38 -12.35 4.12
C GLN A 18 4.31 -12.29 3.02
N HIS A 19 3.56 -11.19 2.95
CA HIS A 19 2.55 -11.01 1.92
C HIS A 19 3.13 -10.80 0.53
N SER A 20 4.24 -10.08 0.42
CA SER A 20 4.96 -9.89 -0.85
C SER A 20 5.48 -11.23 -1.35
N ASP A 21 6.14 -12.01 -0.49
CA ASP A 21 6.70 -13.33 -0.81
C ASP A 21 5.61 -14.35 -1.19
N ALA A 22 4.49 -14.35 -0.48
CA ALA A 22 3.35 -15.19 -0.83
C ALA A 22 2.77 -14.82 -2.21
N SER A 23 2.75 -13.53 -2.55
CA SER A 23 2.29 -13.05 -3.86
C SER A 23 3.26 -13.46 -4.98
N LEU A 24 4.55 -13.26 -4.76
CA LEU A 24 5.63 -13.66 -5.68
C LEU A 24 5.58 -15.17 -5.96
N LYS A 25 5.49 -15.99 -4.92
CA LYS A 25 5.36 -17.45 -5.02
C LYS A 25 4.12 -17.86 -5.84
N ARG A 26 2.96 -17.26 -5.55
CA ARG A 26 1.71 -17.58 -6.26
C ARG A 26 1.74 -17.14 -7.73
N LEU A 27 2.41 -16.04 -8.03
CA LEU A 27 2.53 -15.50 -9.39
C LEU A 27 3.74 -16.06 -10.15
N ASN A 28 4.52 -16.94 -9.51
CA ASN A 28 5.74 -17.54 -10.06
C ASN A 28 6.65 -16.49 -10.70
N THR A 29 7.07 -15.52 -9.88
CA THR A 29 7.91 -14.38 -10.26
C THR A 29 8.73 -13.92 -9.06
N ASP A 30 9.86 -13.29 -9.31
CA ASP A 30 10.73 -12.74 -8.25
C ASP A 30 10.50 -11.24 -8.02
N TYR A 31 9.75 -10.59 -8.92
CA TYR A 31 9.40 -9.18 -8.82
C TYR A 31 7.98 -8.87 -9.28
N LEU A 32 7.50 -7.72 -8.83
CA LEU A 32 6.24 -7.09 -9.24
C LEU A 32 6.53 -5.72 -9.83
N ASP A 33 5.92 -5.43 -10.97
CA ASP A 33 6.03 -4.11 -11.58
C ASP A 33 5.30 -3.06 -10.73
N LEU A 34 4.10 -3.39 -10.25
CA LEU A 34 3.30 -2.49 -9.45
C LEU A 34 2.65 -3.24 -8.28
N TYR A 35 2.87 -2.73 -7.07
CA TYR A 35 2.21 -3.17 -5.85
C TYR A 35 1.26 -2.11 -5.33
N GLN A 36 -0.03 -2.44 -5.20
CA GLN A 36 -1.05 -1.48 -4.80
C GLN A 36 -1.56 -1.72 -3.39
N LEU A 37 -1.52 -0.68 -2.56
CA LEU A 37 -2.34 -0.60 -1.35
C LEU A 37 -3.81 -0.61 -1.77
N HIS A 38 -4.55 -1.63 -1.36
CA HIS A 38 -5.90 -1.86 -1.88
C HIS A 38 -6.92 -0.88 -1.28
N TRP A 39 -6.75 -0.48 -0.02
CA TRP A 39 -7.51 0.59 0.62
C TRP A 39 -6.75 1.16 1.81
N PRO A 40 -7.16 2.34 2.31
CA PRO A 40 -6.50 3.01 3.43
C PRO A 40 -6.77 2.27 4.75
N GLN A 41 -5.76 2.22 5.63
CA GLN A 41 -5.93 1.68 6.97
C GLN A 41 -6.82 2.58 7.85
N ARG A 42 -6.77 3.90 7.60
CA ARG A 42 -7.64 4.86 8.29
C ARG A 42 -9.08 4.75 7.80
N GLN A 43 -10.02 4.95 8.70
CA GLN A 43 -11.42 5.05 8.31
C GLN A 43 -11.61 6.30 7.44
N THR A 44 -12.03 6.09 6.20
CA THR A 44 -12.31 7.18 5.27
C THR A 44 -13.41 6.78 4.28
N ASN A 45 -13.75 7.67 3.36
CA ASN A 45 -14.89 7.55 2.48
C ASN A 45 -14.58 6.75 1.22
N TYR A 46 -14.41 5.44 1.39
CA TYR A 46 -14.28 4.46 0.31
C TYR A 46 -15.48 3.50 0.27
N PHE A 47 -15.60 2.69 -0.80
CA PHE A 47 -16.65 1.67 -1.00
C PHE A 47 -18.09 2.21 -0.86
N GLY A 48 -18.48 3.12 -1.75
CA GLY A 48 -19.86 3.62 -1.85
C GLY A 48 -20.24 4.69 -0.81
N LYS A 49 -19.29 5.13 0.02
CA LYS A 49 -19.51 6.21 0.99
C LYS A 49 -19.16 7.57 0.37
N LEU A 50 -20.13 8.46 0.29
CA LEU A 50 -19.93 9.85 -0.12
C LEU A 50 -19.65 10.71 1.12
N GLY A 51 -18.61 11.54 1.05
CA GLY A 51 -18.24 12.46 2.13
C GLY A 51 -17.47 11.77 3.27
N TYR A 52 -16.53 12.52 3.86
CA TYR A 52 -15.77 12.05 5.02
C TYR A 52 -16.58 12.23 6.32
N GLN A 53 -16.56 11.22 7.17
CA GLN A 53 -17.12 11.29 8.52
C GLN A 53 -15.99 11.20 9.53
N TYR A 54 -15.89 12.20 10.39
CA TYR A 54 -14.92 12.20 11.47
C TYR A 54 -15.18 11.04 12.44
N SER A 55 -14.09 10.44 12.93
CA SER A 55 -14.08 9.39 13.92
C SER A 55 -12.87 9.62 14.82
N GLU A 56 -13.03 9.37 16.12
CA GLU A 56 -11.92 9.36 17.08
C GLU A 56 -11.06 8.08 16.96
N THR A 57 -11.46 7.15 16.09
CA THR A 57 -10.72 5.90 15.88
C THR A 57 -9.43 6.17 15.10
N THR A 58 -8.29 6.03 15.78
CA THR A 58 -6.98 6.10 15.15
C THR A 58 -6.64 4.79 14.42
N ALA A 59 -6.07 4.90 13.23
CA ALA A 59 -5.52 3.74 12.53
C ALA A 59 -4.38 3.12 13.34
N GLN A 60 -4.39 1.79 13.48
CA GLN A 60 -3.33 1.07 14.21
C GLN A 60 -1.95 1.17 13.54
N VAL A 61 -1.93 1.42 12.23
CA VAL A 61 -0.70 1.59 11.43
C VAL A 61 -0.88 2.87 10.64
N THR A 62 0.12 3.75 10.72
CA THR A 62 0.13 5.02 10.02
C THR A 62 0.45 4.83 8.54
N LEU A 63 0.16 5.88 7.77
CA LEU A 63 0.48 5.92 6.35
C LEU A 63 1.99 5.88 6.10
N LEU A 64 2.76 6.56 6.97
CA LEU A 64 4.23 6.59 6.91
C LEU A 64 4.83 5.22 7.16
N GLU A 65 4.46 4.54 8.25
CA GLU A 65 4.93 3.19 8.56
C GLU A 65 4.60 2.20 7.42
N THR A 66 3.45 2.38 6.78
CA THR A 66 3.07 1.58 5.61
C THR A 66 4.00 1.84 4.43
N LEU A 67 4.29 3.12 4.14
CA LEU A 67 5.17 3.50 3.04
C LEU A 67 6.61 3.05 3.29
N GLU A 68 7.11 3.14 4.52
CA GLU A 68 8.45 2.70 4.91
C GLU A 68 8.65 1.21 4.61
N ALA A 69 7.77 0.32 5.08
CA ALA A 69 7.99 -1.10 4.82
C ALA A 69 7.72 -1.49 3.35
N LEU A 70 6.88 -0.75 2.60
CA LEU A 70 6.80 -0.94 1.14
C LEU A 70 8.09 -0.48 0.44
N THR A 71 8.70 0.61 0.91
CA THR A 71 9.98 1.12 0.41
C THR A 71 11.10 0.11 0.66
N GLU A 72 11.10 -0.59 1.80
CA GLU A 72 12.03 -1.70 2.03
C GLU A 72 11.86 -2.83 1.00
N GLN A 73 10.64 -3.17 0.61
CA GLN A 73 10.40 -4.18 -0.43
C GLN A 73 10.84 -3.70 -1.83
N VAL A 74 10.73 -2.39 -2.10
CA VAL A 74 11.30 -1.77 -3.32
C VAL A 74 12.83 -1.86 -3.29
N ARG A 75 13.47 -1.49 -2.19
CA ARG A 75 14.92 -1.61 -1.99
C ARG A 75 15.41 -3.06 -2.11
N ALA A 76 14.61 -4.02 -1.66
CA ALA A 76 14.88 -5.44 -1.81
C ALA A 76 14.68 -5.97 -3.26
N GLY A 77 14.26 -5.13 -4.21
CA GLY A 77 14.08 -5.48 -5.62
C GLY A 77 12.79 -6.26 -5.93
N LYS A 78 11.95 -6.52 -4.93
CA LYS A 78 10.70 -7.30 -5.08
C LYS A 78 9.59 -6.49 -5.76
N ILE A 79 9.63 -5.16 -5.64
CA ILE A 79 8.62 -4.24 -6.15
C ILE A 79 9.32 -3.11 -6.92
N ARG A 80 8.82 -2.75 -8.11
CA ARG A 80 9.34 -1.61 -8.87
C ARG A 80 8.61 -0.31 -8.55
N TYR A 81 7.28 -0.35 -8.51
CA TYR A 81 6.45 0.81 -8.23
C TYR A 81 5.40 0.50 -7.15
N ILE A 82 5.14 1.49 -6.31
CA ILE A 82 4.06 1.45 -5.31
C ILE A 82 2.90 2.30 -5.82
N GLY A 83 1.68 1.82 -5.63
CA GLY A 83 0.45 2.56 -5.94
C GLY A 83 -0.57 2.46 -4.82
N VAL A 84 -1.65 3.24 -4.95
CA VAL A 84 -2.80 3.21 -4.05
C VAL A 84 -4.09 2.97 -4.81
N SER A 85 -5.06 2.39 -4.12
CA SER A 85 -6.41 2.13 -4.60
C SER A 85 -7.40 2.53 -3.50
N ASN A 86 -8.61 2.95 -3.90
CA ASN A 86 -9.69 3.37 -3.00
C ASN A 86 -9.27 4.46 -2.00
N GLU A 87 -8.35 5.32 -2.40
CA GLU A 87 -7.78 6.34 -1.55
C GLU A 87 -8.39 7.73 -1.83
N THR A 88 -8.37 8.62 -0.85
CA THR A 88 -8.82 10.02 -0.98
C THR A 88 -7.70 10.93 -1.47
N ALA A 89 -8.06 12.10 -2.02
CA ALA A 89 -7.10 13.12 -2.45
C ALA A 89 -6.09 13.46 -1.33
N TRP A 90 -6.60 13.68 -0.11
CA TRP A 90 -5.77 13.94 1.07
C TRP A 90 -4.74 12.84 1.34
N GLY A 91 -5.14 11.56 1.31
CA GLY A 91 -4.23 10.46 1.60
C GLY A 91 -3.18 10.27 0.51
N ARG A 92 -3.57 10.45 -0.75
CA ARG A 92 -2.63 10.44 -1.89
C ARG A 92 -1.60 11.58 -1.77
N ASP A 93 -2.04 12.78 -1.41
CA ASP A 93 -1.16 13.94 -1.27
C ASP A 93 -0.20 13.75 -0.09
N ALA A 94 -0.69 13.21 1.03
CA ALA A 94 0.15 12.86 2.18
C ALA A 94 1.21 11.80 1.85
N LEU A 95 0.87 10.78 1.05
CA LEU A 95 1.84 9.79 0.55
C LEU A 95 2.87 10.41 -0.38
N SER A 96 2.45 11.31 -1.27
CA SER A 96 3.37 11.99 -2.18
C SER A 96 4.35 12.86 -1.41
N ALA A 97 3.89 13.54 -0.35
CA ALA A 97 4.76 14.32 0.53
C ALA A 97 5.75 13.43 1.28
N ALA A 98 5.30 12.29 1.80
CA ALA A 98 6.14 11.34 2.53
C ALA A 98 7.13 10.57 1.62
N GLY A 99 6.78 10.35 0.35
CA GLY A 99 7.62 9.63 -0.62
C GLY A 99 8.57 10.51 -1.44
N GLY A 100 8.45 11.84 -1.34
CA GLY A 100 9.27 12.80 -2.09
C GLY A 100 10.70 13.01 -1.55
N GLU A 101 11.07 12.36 -0.44
CA GLU A 101 12.39 12.46 0.19
C GLU A 101 13.29 11.22 -0.03
N ALA A 102 12.92 10.30 -0.93
CA ALA A 102 13.67 9.06 -1.20
C ALA A 102 14.43 9.07 -2.54
#